data_AF-A0A101GU35-F1
#
_entry.id   AF-A0A101GU35-F1
#
_cell.length_a   1.000
_cell.length_b   1.000
_cell.length_c   1.000
_cell.angle_alpha   90.00
_cell.angle_beta   90.00
_cell.angle_gamma   90.00
#
_symmetry.space_group_name_H-M   'P 1'
#
loop_
_entity.id
_entity.type
_entity.pdbx_description
1 polymer ?
#
loop_
_entity_poly.entity_id
_entity_poly.type
_entity_poly.pdbx_seq_one_letter_code
_entity_poly.pdbx_strand_id
1 'polypeptide(L)'
;AYTNFCGFLAEHFKRKINRFEISNEPNVKPKEGVFEGEFPNNPNSELYGKVAARAAEIIKNKNPKAEIIFGNVALFDPEFIKNGLTEVKKHEEELRNKGKLKPEQYLIDYVGFHPYRENPDAPSTVIEKGEGQFTEEQKEAAEKKWGYKSYEDQLEIYREIIDGYSPKIKLINTEIGWQIGKEGPNSVADEKTQKEEKEK
;
A
#
# COMPACT_ATOMS: atom_id res chain seq x y z
N ALA A 1 -4.92 20.26 -3.74
CA ALA A 1 -5.00 20.42 -2.27
C ALA A 1 -4.08 19.42 -1.55
N TYR A 2 -4.29 18.11 -1.74
CA TYR A 2 -3.52 17.05 -1.07
C TYR A 2 -1.99 17.21 -1.11
N THR A 3 -1.40 17.33 -2.30
CA THR A 3 0.07 17.41 -2.43
C THR A 3 0.68 18.66 -1.78
N ASN A 4 -0.05 19.78 -1.74
CA ASN A 4 0.35 20.98 -1.02
C ASN A 4 0.33 20.75 0.51
N PHE A 5 -0.67 20.02 1.00
CA PHE A 5 -0.75 19.64 2.40
C PHE A 5 0.41 18.71 2.80
N CYS A 6 0.75 17.71 1.96
CA CYS A 6 1.96 16.90 2.15
C CYS A 6 3.23 17.76 2.25
N GLY A 7 3.37 18.76 1.38
CA GLY A 7 4.48 19.72 1.43
C GLY A 7 4.52 20.56 2.71
N PHE A 8 3.35 21.00 3.19
CA PHE A 8 3.23 21.69 4.47
C PHE A 8 3.71 20.81 5.62
N LEU A 9 3.25 19.55 5.69
CA LEU A 9 3.69 18.60 6.73
C LEU A 9 5.20 18.34 6.66
N ALA A 10 5.74 18.15 5.45
CA ALA A 10 7.16 17.90 5.24
C ALA A 10 8.05 19.06 5.71
N GLU A 11 7.62 20.30 5.47
CA GLU A 11 8.33 21.49 5.96
C GLU A 11 8.16 21.66 7.47
N HIS A 12 6.93 21.54 7.97
CA HIS A 12 6.60 21.78 9.37
C HIS A 12 7.31 20.78 10.31
N PHE A 13 7.36 19.51 9.93
CA PHE A 13 7.98 18.44 10.71
C PHE A 13 9.41 18.11 10.27
N LYS A 14 10.03 18.96 9.44
CA LYS A 14 11.40 18.77 8.97
C LYS A 14 12.35 18.55 10.16
N ARG A 15 13.22 17.54 10.03
CA ARG A 15 14.17 17.06 11.07
C ARG A 15 13.53 16.28 12.24
N LYS A 16 12.20 16.18 12.33
CA LYS A 16 11.49 15.37 13.33
C LYS A 16 10.87 14.12 12.72
N ILE A 17 10.24 14.28 11.56
CA ILE A 17 9.67 13.20 10.77
C ILE A 17 10.46 13.13 9.47
N ASN A 18 10.97 11.94 9.17
CA ASN A 18 11.75 11.66 7.98
C ASN A 18 11.13 10.57 7.11
N ARG A 19 9.98 10.01 7.46
CA ARG A 19 9.29 9.02 6.64
C ARG A 19 7.85 9.45 6.43
N PHE A 20 7.44 9.47 5.16
CA PHE A 20 6.11 9.88 4.75
C PHE A 20 5.48 8.77 3.94
N GLU A 21 4.28 8.41 4.37
CA GLU A 21 3.45 7.43 3.70
C GLU A 21 2.43 8.16 2.81
N ILE A 22 2.32 7.73 1.55
CA ILE A 22 1.38 8.32 0.62
C ILE A 22 0.18 7.40 0.47
N SER A 23 -0.88 7.71 1.22
CA SER A 23 -2.13 6.94 1.29
C SER A 23 -2.01 5.60 2.02
N ASN A 24 -3.16 5.10 2.47
CA ASN A 24 -3.37 3.78 3.00
C ASN A 24 -4.26 3.00 2.02
N GLU A 25 -3.91 1.77 1.67
CA GLU A 25 -4.73 0.84 0.86
C GLU A 25 -5.39 1.47 -0.37
N PRO A 26 -4.62 2.15 -1.24
CA PRO A 26 -5.19 2.86 -2.38
C PRO A 26 -5.84 1.95 -3.43
N ASN A 27 -5.64 0.63 -3.30
CA ASN A 27 -6.17 -0.41 -4.18
C ASN A 27 -7.50 -1.02 -3.71
N VAL A 28 -8.05 -0.57 -2.59
CA VAL A 28 -9.36 -1.03 -2.10
C VAL A 28 -10.31 0.13 -1.90
N LYS A 29 -11.60 -0.14 -2.07
CA LYS A 29 -12.64 0.81 -1.67
C LYS A 29 -12.83 0.68 -0.15
N PRO A 30 -12.90 1.77 0.61
CA PRO A 30 -13.27 1.68 2.01
C PRO A 30 -14.66 1.07 2.17
N LYS A 31 -14.87 0.29 3.25
CA LYS A 31 -16.19 -0.23 3.59
C LYS A 31 -17.19 0.90 3.79
N GLU A 32 -18.44 0.65 3.43
CA GLU A 32 -19.53 1.60 3.65
C GLU A 32 -19.65 1.94 5.14
N GLY A 33 -19.82 3.23 5.44
CA GLY A 33 -19.95 3.73 6.82
C GLY A 33 -18.64 3.95 7.58
N VAL A 34 -17.47 3.58 7.03
CA VAL A 34 -16.17 3.85 7.67
C VAL A 34 -15.73 5.30 7.43
N PHE A 35 -16.00 5.84 6.26
CA PHE A 35 -15.67 7.21 5.90
C PHE A 35 -16.88 7.91 5.27
N GLU A 36 -17.09 9.17 5.62
CA GLU A 36 -18.04 10.05 4.94
C GLU A 36 -17.42 10.59 3.65
N GLY A 37 -18.07 10.35 2.51
CA GLY A 37 -17.67 10.91 1.21
C GLY A 37 -17.88 9.99 0.02
N GLU A 38 -17.81 10.55 -1.19
CA GLU A 38 -17.83 9.79 -2.43
C GLU A 38 -16.42 9.27 -2.74
N PHE A 39 -16.24 7.95 -2.65
CA PHE A 39 -15.03 7.28 -3.13
C PHE A 39 -15.28 6.74 -4.54
N PRO A 40 -14.30 6.84 -5.46
CA PRO A 40 -14.43 6.25 -6.78
C PRO A 40 -14.68 4.75 -6.67
N ASN A 41 -15.63 4.24 -7.47
CA ASN A 41 -16.04 2.83 -7.42
C ASN A 41 -14.89 1.86 -7.73
N ASN A 42 -13.91 2.30 -8.52
CA ASN A 42 -12.76 1.50 -8.91
C ASN A 42 -11.45 2.21 -8.53
N PRO A 43 -10.57 1.55 -7.76
CA PRO A 43 -9.20 1.98 -7.57
C PRO A 43 -8.49 2.24 -8.90
N ASN A 44 -7.79 3.36 -9.02
CA ASN A 44 -7.08 3.74 -10.24
C ASN A 44 -5.58 3.87 -9.94
N SER A 45 -4.84 2.81 -10.26
CA SER A 45 -3.39 2.71 -10.01
C SER A 45 -2.58 3.79 -10.72
N GLU A 46 -2.97 4.19 -11.93
CA GLU A 46 -2.26 5.25 -12.67
C GLU A 46 -2.47 6.62 -12.05
N LEU A 47 -3.72 6.95 -11.68
CA LEU A 47 -4.03 8.20 -11.01
C LEU A 47 -3.32 8.27 -9.66
N TYR A 48 -3.34 7.17 -8.89
CA TYR A 48 -2.58 7.06 -7.65
C TYR A 48 -1.09 7.31 -7.88
N GLY A 49 -0.47 6.65 -8.87
CA GLY A 49 0.92 6.84 -9.23
C GLY A 49 1.28 8.31 -9.53
N LYS A 50 0.44 9.01 -10.31
CA LYS A 50 0.60 10.46 -10.60
C LYS A 50 0.53 11.31 -9.34
N VAL A 51 -0.46 11.06 -8.48
CA VAL A 51 -0.61 11.80 -7.20
C VAL A 51 0.58 11.53 -6.28
N ALA A 52 1.01 10.28 -6.18
CA ALA A 52 2.12 9.87 -5.33
C ALA A 52 3.45 10.47 -5.80
N ALA A 53 3.73 10.44 -7.11
CA ALA A 53 4.92 11.07 -7.68
C ALA A 53 4.96 12.58 -7.36
N ARG A 54 3.82 13.26 -7.53
CA ARG A 54 3.72 14.69 -7.26
C ARG A 54 3.86 15.02 -5.77
N ALA A 55 3.26 14.21 -4.88
CA ALA A 55 3.41 14.36 -3.44
C ALA A 55 4.88 14.13 -3.02
N ALA A 56 5.51 13.05 -3.49
CA ALA A 56 6.89 12.71 -3.21
C ALA A 56 7.88 13.82 -3.63
N GLU A 57 7.70 14.37 -4.84
CA GLU A 57 8.47 15.52 -5.33
C GLU A 57 8.35 16.72 -4.38
N ILE A 58 7.12 17.09 -4.00
CA ILE A 58 6.89 18.22 -3.10
C ILE A 58 7.50 17.96 -1.72
N ILE A 59 7.30 16.76 -1.16
CA ILE A 59 7.86 16.38 0.14
C ILE A 59 9.38 16.46 0.12
N LYS A 60 10.05 15.83 -0.86
CA LYS A 60 11.52 15.84 -0.95
C LYS A 60 12.08 17.23 -1.24
N ASN A 61 11.37 18.08 -1.96
CA ASN A 61 11.77 19.49 -2.14
C ASN A 61 11.76 20.29 -0.82
N LYS A 62 10.82 20.00 0.08
CA LYS A 62 10.73 20.65 1.40
C LYS A 62 11.64 20.00 2.44
N ASN A 63 11.75 18.67 2.41
CA ASN A 63 12.59 17.87 3.27
C ASN A 63 13.41 16.87 2.44
N PRO A 64 14.62 17.24 1.96
CA PRO A 64 15.43 16.38 1.10
C PRO A 64 15.89 15.06 1.73
N LYS A 65 15.78 14.92 3.05
CA LYS A 65 16.09 13.69 3.80
C LYS A 65 14.86 12.82 4.04
N ALA A 66 13.69 13.23 3.54
CA ALA A 66 12.47 12.44 3.66
C ALA A 66 12.57 11.18 2.80
N GLU A 67 12.27 10.06 3.43
CA GLU A 67 11.95 8.77 2.85
C GLU A 67 10.46 8.72 2.50
N ILE A 68 10.14 8.21 1.33
CA ILE A 68 8.76 8.07 0.83
C ILE A 68 8.40 6.60 0.75
N ILE A 69 7.29 6.25 1.41
CA ILE A 69 6.61 4.97 1.23
C ILE A 69 5.51 5.16 0.20
N PHE A 70 5.67 4.49 -0.94
CA PHE A 70 4.66 4.33 -1.96
C PHE A 70 3.80 3.10 -1.67
N GLY A 71 2.52 3.16 -1.95
CA GLY A 71 1.61 2.03 -1.83
C GLY A 71 0.91 1.96 -0.47
N ASN A 72 1.22 0.89 0.27
CA ASN A 72 0.36 0.25 1.29
C ASN A 72 -0.78 -0.53 0.66
N VAL A 73 -0.44 -1.26 -0.40
CA VAL A 73 -1.38 -2.09 -1.16
C VAL A 73 -1.88 -3.21 -0.25
N ALA A 74 -3.18 -3.30 -0.06
CA ALA A 74 -3.81 -4.39 0.67
C ALA A 74 -3.82 -5.66 -0.17
N LEU A 75 -3.63 -6.81 0.48
CA LEU A 75 -3.66 -8.15 -0.13
C LEU A 75 -2.64 -8.30 -1.27
N PHE A 76 -2.96 -9.13 -2.26
CA PHE A 76 -2.16 -9.41 -3.44
C PHE A 76 -2.68 -8.61 -4.64
N ASP A 77 -2.06 -7.46 -4.92
CA ASP A 77 -2.32 -6.66 -6.13
C ASP A 77 -1.02 -6.16 -6.81
N PRO A 78 -0.28 -7.06 -7.48
CA PRO A 78 0.96 -6.70 -8.18
C PRO A 78 0.74 -5.70 -9.34
N GLU A 79 -0.41 -5.75 -10.01
CA GLU A 79 -0.72 -4.84 -11.12
C GLU A 79 -0.85 -3.40 -10.63
N PHE A 80 -1.48 -3.18 -9.49
CA PHE A 80 -1.60 -1.84 -8.91
C PHE A 80 -0.21 -1.24 -8.62
N ILE A 81 0.69 -2.00 -8.02
CA ILE A 81 2.07 -1.57 -7.75
C ILE A 81 2.78 -1.24 -9.06
N LYS A 82 2.77 -2.17 -10.03
CA LYS A 82 3.45 -2.02 -11.32
C LYS A 82 2.98 -0.79 -12.09
N ASN A 83 1.67 -0.61 -12.20
CA ASN A 83 1.08 0.50 -12.95
C ASN A 83 1.35 1.85 -12.26
N GLY A 84 1.22 1.90 -10.93
CA GLY A 84 1.52 3.11 -10.19
C GLY A 84 3.01 3.50 -10.23
N LEU A 85 3.94 2.55 -10.07
CA LEU A 85 5.38 2.81 -10.23
C LEU A 85 5.76 3.20 -11.66
N THR A 86 5.03 2.72 -12.66
CA THR A 86 5.21 3.14 -14.06
C THR A 86 4.93 4.64 -14.22
N GLU A 87 3.85 5.16 -13.62
CA GLU A 87 3.55 6.59 -13.64
C GLU A 87 4.55 7.42 -12.83
N VAL A 88 5.02 6.89 -11.70
CA VAL A 88 6.13 7.52 -10.94
C VAL A 88 7.37 7.63 -11.82
N LYS A 89 7.75 6.56 -12.53
CA LYS A 89 8.93 6.55 -13.39
C LYS A 89 8.84 7.59 -14.51
N LYS A 90 7.69 7.70 -15.18
CA LYS A 90 7.43 8.74 -16.18
C LYS A 90 7.63 10.15 -15.61
N HIS A 91 7.08 10.41 -14.42
CA HIS A 91 7.24 11.71 -13.75
C HIS A 91 8.70 12.01 -13.41
N GLU A 92 9.44 11.02 -12.92
CA GLU A 92 10.87 11.19 -12.66
C GLU A 92 11.68 11.47 -13.92
N GLU A 93 11.39 10.77 -15.03
CA GLU A 93 12.01 11.02 -16.33
C GLU A 93 11.77 12.47 -16.79
N GLU A 94 10.54 12.98 -16.62
CA GLU A 94 10.25 14.39 -16.87
C GLU A 94 11.07 15.34 -16.00
N LEU A 95 11.23 15.03 -14.71
CA LEU A 95 12.02 15.85 -13.79
C LEU A 95 13.51 15.80 -14.16
N ARG A 96 14.04 14.65 -14.55
CA ARG A 96 15.42 14.48 -15.04
C ARG A 96 15.66 15.29 -16.32
N ASN A 97 14.73 15.21 -17.28
CA ASN A 97 14.80 16.00 -18.51
C ASN A 97 14.76 17.51 -18.26
N LYS A 98 14.11 17.94 -17.17
CA LYS A 98 14.07 19.35 -16.71
C LYS A 98 15.24 19.72 -15.78
N GLY A 99 16.19 18.82 -15.54
CA GLY A 99 17.33 19.04 -14.64
C GLY A 99 16.98 19.15 -13.15
N LYS A 100 15.77 18.72 -12.75
CA LYS A 100 15.26 18.82 -11.37
C LYS A 100 15.50 17.58 -10.53
N LEU A 101 15.89 16.47 -11.16
CA LEU A 101 16.22 15.21 -10.51
C LEU A 101 17.50 14.67 -11.13
N LYS A 102 18.46 14.21 -10.32
CA LYS A 102 19.69 13.59 -10.83
C LYS A 102 19.42 12.16 -11.31
N PRO A 103 20.24 11.61 -12.22
CA PRO A 103 20.04 10.25 -12.75
C PRO A 103 19.93 9.16 -11.67
N GLU A 104 20.70 9.28 -10.59
CA GLU A 104 20.77 8.30 -9.50
C GLU A 104 19.73 8.49 -8.39
N GLN A 105 18.94 9.57 -8.46
CA GLN A 105 17.92 9.92 -7.50
C GLN A 105 16.56 9.34 -7.89
N TYR A 106 15.81 8.93 -6.87
CA TYR A 106 14.46 8.43 -6.97
C TYR A 106 13.56 9.16 -5.95
N LEU A 107 12.29 9.29 -6.30
CA LEU A 107 11.25 9.90 -5.47
C LEU A 107 10.72 8.92 -4.42
N ILE A 108 10.77 7.63 -4.70
CA ILE A 108 10.27 6.58 -3.80
C ILE A 108 11.44 5.83 -3.18
N ASP A 109 11.36 5.53 -1.89
CA ASP A 109 12.37 4.80 -1.13
C ASP A 109 11.87 3.42 -0.71
N TYR A 110 10.56 3.30 -0.45
CA TYR A 110 9.90 2.06 -0.04
C TYR A 110 8.62 1.81 -0.82
N VAL A 111 8.29 0.55 -1.04
CA VAL A 111 6.94 0.11 -1.42
C VAL A 111 6.31 -0.61 -0.23
N GLY A 112 5.24 -0.05 0.31
CA GLY A 112 4.44 -0.62 1.39
C GLY A 112 3.38 -1.60 0.87
N PHE A 113 3.11 -2.65 1.64
CA PHE A 113 2.02 -3.58 1.36
C PHE A 113 1.52 -4.25 2.64
N HIS A 114 0.26 -4.69 2.63
CA HIS A 114 -0.42 -5.32 3.76
C HIS A 114 -0.82 -6.75 3.41
N PRO A 115 0.00 -7.74 3.74
CA PRO A 115 -0.34 -9.14 3.54
C PRO A 115 -1.35 -9.54 4.62
N TYR A 116 -2.64 -9.45 4.35
CA TYR A 116 -3.65 -9.94 5.30
C TYR A 116 -3.92 -11.45 5.20
N ARG A 117 -3.07 -12.17 4.47
CA ARG A 117 -3.15 -13.63 4.25
C ARG A 117 -1.76 -14.21 4.08
N GLU A 118 -1.60 -15.45 4.54
CA GLU A 118 -0.40 -16.26 4.34
C GLU A 118 -0.34 -16.89 2.95
N ASN A 119 -1.50 -17.19 2.35
CA ASN A 119 -1.64 -17.80 1.03
C ASN A 119 -3.04 -17.48 0.45
N PRO A 120 -3.30 -17.78 -0.84
CA PRO A 120 -4.58 -17.51 -1.48
C PRO A 120 -5.79 -18.18 -0.80
N ASP A 121 -5.59 -19.32 -0.15
CA ASP A 121 -6.64 -20.11 0.51
C ASP A 121 -6.93 -19.68 1.96
N ALA A 122 -6.04 -18.90 2.56
CA ALA A 122 -6.19 -18.43 3.93
C ALA A 122 -7.28 -17.33 4.01
N PRO A 123 -8.15 -17.37 5.05
CA PRO A 123 -9.05 -16.26 5.31
C PRO A 123 -8.28 -15.01 5.72
N SER A 124 -8.86 -13.84 5.48
CA SER A 124 -8.37 -12.56 6.00
C SER A 124 -9.35 -12.04 7.06
N THR A 125 -8.83 -11.53 8.18
CA THR A 125 -9.64 -10.96 9.28
C THR A 125 -10.09 -9.53 9.02
N VAL A 126 -9.37 -8.81 8.15
CA VAL A 126 -9.64 -7.41 7.80
C VAL A 126 -10.78 -7.31 6.78
N ILE A 127 -11.12 -8.43 6.14
CA ILE A 127 -12.09 -8.47 5.06
C ILE A 127 -13.24 -9.41 5.45
N GLU A 128 -14.48 -8.90 5.39
CA GLU A 128 -15.67 -9.69 5.72
C GLU A 128 -15.85 -10.87 4.76
N LYS A 129 -16.46 -11.97 5.22
CA LYS A 129 -16.74 -13.15 4.40
C LYS A 129 -17.48 -12.73 3.11
N GLY A 130 -16.85 -12.95 1.96
CA GLY A 130 -17.43 -12.72 0.63
C GLY A 130 -16.92 -11.45 -0.08
N GLU A 131 -16.55 -10.41 0.66
CA GLU A 131 -15.83 -9.26 0.09
C GLU A 131 -14.34 -9.56 0.10
N GLY A 132 -13.58 -9.13 -0.93
CA GLY A 132 -12.11 -9.27 -1.03
C GLY A 132 -11.51 -10.67 -0.82
N GLN A 133 -12.30 -11.74 -0.67
CA GLN A 133 -11.84 -13.11 -0.83
C GLN A 133 -11.56 -13.36 -2.30
N PHE A 134 -10.35 -13.85 -2.59
CA PHE A 134 -10.05 -14.42 -3.89
C PHE A 134 -11.13 -15.46 -4.20
N THR A 135 -11.94 -15.20 -5.23
CA THR A 135 -12.75 -16.25 -5.83
C THR A 135 -11.82 -17.31 -6.40
N GLU A 136 -12.30 -18.54 -6.59
CA GLU A 136 -11.49 -19.61 -7.19
C GLU A 136 -10.91 -19.17 -8.55
N GLU A 137 -11.69 -18.47 -9.37
CA GLU A 137 -11.23 -17.87 -10.63
C GLU A 137 -10.09 -16.85 -10.43
N GLN A 138 -10.17 -16.01 -9.40
CA GLN A 138 -9.11 -15.06 -9.08
C GLN A 138 -7.85 -15.76 -8.59
N LYS A 139 -7.98 -16.88 -7.83
CA LYS A 139 -6.83 -17.67 -7.36
C LYS A 139 -6.11 -18.28 -8.54
N GLU A 140 -6.84 -18.97 -9.40
CA GLU A 140 -6.31 -19.59 -10.61
C GLU A 140 -5.64 -18.56 -11.53
N ALA A 141 -6.26 -17.39 -11.70
CA ALA A 141 -5.69 -16.31 -12.49
C ALA A 141 -4.38 -15.77 -11.89
N ALA A 142 -4.32 -15.59 -10.57
CA ALA A 142 -3.12 -15.12 -9.88
C ALA A 142 -2.00 -16.17 -9.91
N GLU A 143 -2.31 -17.44 -9.68
CA GLU A 143 -1.34 -18.53 -9.80
C GLU A 143 -0.81 -18.63 -11.24
N LYS A 144 -1.69 -18.62 -12.25
CA LYS A 144 -1.29 -18.76 -13.65
C LYS A 144 -0.45 -17.58 -14.15
N LYS A 145 -0.78 -16.36 -13.72
CA LYS A 145 -0.13 -15.14 -14.19
C LYS A 145 1.17 -14.83 -13.44
N TRP A 146 1.16 -15.03 -12.12
CA TRP A 146 2.23 -14.56 -11.23
C TRP A 146 2.91 -15.67 -10.44
N GLY A 147 2.37 -16.89 -10.43
CA GLY A 147 2.88 -17.97 -9.59
C GLY A 147 2.54 -17.82 -8.10
N TYR A 148 1.57 -16.95 -7.74
CA TYR A 148 1.24 -16.67 -6.35
C TYR A 148 0.58 -17.86 -5.64
N LYS A 149 1.29 -18.50 -4.71
CA LYS A 149 0.80 -19.62 -3.90
C LYS A 149 1.02 -19.41 -2.40
N SER A 150 1.91 -18.50 -2.05
CA SER A 150 2.35 -18.24 -0.68
C SER A 150 2.74 -16.78 -0.49
N TYR A 151 2.90 -16.39 0.77
CA TYR A 151 3.44 -15.10 1.15
C TYR A 151 4.86 -14.89 0.58
N GLU A 152 5.68 -15.93 0.58
CA GLU A 152 7.02 -15.91 -0.01
C GLU A 152 6.97 -15.57 -1.50
N ASP A 153 6.04 -16.18 -2.26
CA ASP A 153 5.85 -15.84 -3.68
C ASP A 153 5.42 -14.37 -3.85
N GLN A 154 4.51 -13.87 -2.99
CA GLN A 154 4.12 -12.46 -3.03
C GLN A 154 5.32 -11.53 -2.81
N LEU A 155 6.20 -11.85 -1.87
CA LEU A 155 7.43 -11.09 -1.63
C LEU A 155 8.34 -11.10 -2.87
N GLU A 156 8.51 -12.25 -3.51
CA GLU A 156 9.33 -12.39 -4.72
C GLU A 156 8.75 -11.60 -5.89
N ILE A 157 7.46 -11.77 -6.17
CA ILE A 157 6.74 -11.05 -7.23
C ILE A 157 6.86 -9.53 -7.03
N TYR A 158 6.67 -9.05 -5.80
CA TYR A 158 6.77 -7.62 -5.51
C TYR A 158 8.21 -7.12 -5.63
N ARG A 159 9.20 -7.90 -5.20
CA ARG A 159 10.62 -7.55 -5.40
C ARG A 159 10.96 -7.47 -6.88
N GLU A 160 10.53 -8.40 -7.71
CA GLU A 160 10.77 -8.35 -9.16
C GLU A 160 10.20 -7.08 -9.80
N ILE A 161 8.97 -6.69 -9.42
CA ILE A 161 8.35 -5.45 -9.90
C ILE A 161 9.15 -4.22 -9.45
N ILE A 162 9.58 -4.21 -8.20
CA ILE A 162 10.35 -3.11 -7.61
C ILE A 162 11.74 -3.01 -8.25
N ASP A 163 12.43 -4.13 -8.44
CA ASP A 163 13.76 -4.18 -9.05
C ASP A 163 13.73 -3.72 -10.52
N GLY A 164 12.63 -4.01 -11.23
CA GLY A 164 12.37 -3.46 -12.57
C GLY A 164 12.20 -1.94 -12.60
N TYR A 165 11.82 -1.32 -11.47
CA TYR A 165 11.75 0.13 -11.31
C TYR A 165 13.09 0.72 -10.83
N SER A 166 13.64 0.21 -9.72
CA SER A 166 14.90 0.66 -9.13
C SER A 166 15.42 -0.34 -8.10
N PRO A 167 16.70 -0.78 -8.18
CA PRO A 167 17.29 -1.72 -7.23
C PRO A 167 17.54 -1.11 -5.84
N LYS A 168 17.26 0.19 -5.64
CA LYS A 168 17.45 0.89 -4.35
C LYS A 168 16.20 0.90 -3.50
N ILE A 169 15.03 0.65 -4.09
CA ILE A 169 13.77 0.66 -3.35
C ILE A 169 13.67 -0.61 -2.50
N LYS A 170 13.12 -0.45 -1.30
CA LYS A 170 12.88 -1.56 -0.38
C LYS A 170 11.39 -1.91 -0.33
N LEU A 171 11.09 -3.19 -0.30
CA LEU A 171 9.75 -3.66 0.06
C LEU A 171 9.59 -3.62 1.58
N ILE A 172 8.48 -3.09 2.09
CA ILE A 172 8.18 -3.02 3.53
C ILE A 172 6.75 -3.47 3.79
N ASN A 173 6.57 -4.29 4.82
CA ASN A 173 5.26 -4.59 5.38
C ASN A 173 4.92 -3.53 6.43
N THR A 174 3.83 -2.80 6.20
CA THR A 174 3.38 -1.68 7.03
C THR A 174 2.17 -2.03 7.90
N GLU A 175 1.46 -3.11 7.57
CA GLU A 175 0.36 -3.65 8.36
C GLU A 175 0.26 -5.18 8.16
N ILE A 176 0.21 -5.93 9.25
CA ILE A 176 0.04 -7.40 9.22
C ILE A 176 -1.05 -7.84 10.19
N GLY A 177 -1.93 -8.71 9.70
CA GLY A 177 -3.06 -9.25 10.46
C GLY A 177 -3.37 -10.68 10.06
N TRP A 178 -2.39 -11.59 10.23
CA TRP A 178 -2.60 -13.02 9.93
C TRP A 178 -3.40 -13.72 11.04
N GLN A 179 -4.34 -14.56 10.62
CA GLN A 179 -5.03 -15.49 11.51
C GLN A 179 -4.19 -16.77 11.64
N ILE A 180 -3.57 -16.98 12.80
CA ILE A 180 -2.93 -18.27 13.11
C ILE A 180 -4.04 -19.22 13.59
N GLY A 181 -4.45 -20.16 12.72
CA GLY A 181 -5.29 -21.30 13.07
C GLY A 181 -6.80 -21.11 12.85
N LYS A 182 -7.44 -22.15 12.31
CA LYS A 182 -8.91 -22.28 12.13
C LYS A 182 -9.72 -22.26 13.45
N GLU A 183 -9.05 -22.13 14.59
CA GLU A 183 -9.65 -22.08 15.93
C GLU A 183 -9.12 -20.91 16.79
N GLY A 184 -8.48 -19.89 16.21
CA GLY A 184 -8.04 -18.73 16.98
C GLY A 184 -9.24 -17.90 17.44
N PRO A 185 -9.60 -17.87 18.74
CA PRO A 185 -10.70 -17.05 19.18
C PRO A 185 -10.24 -15.59 19.16
N ASN A 186 -11.06 -14.70 18.59
CA ASN A 186 -11.11 -13.30 19.02
C ASN A 186 -11.64 -13.17 20.47
N SER A 187 -11.21 -14.05 21.37
CA SER A 187 -11.59 -14.04 22.79
C SER A 187 -11.14 -12.77 23.51
N VAL A 188 -10.14 -12.07 22.97
CA VAL A 188 -9.63 -10.84 23.60
C VAL A 188 -10.55 -9.63 23.34
N ALA A 189 -11.36 -9.66 22.27
CA ALA A 189 -12.30 -8.57 21.95
C ALA A 189 -13.72 -8.82 22.52
N ASP A 190 -14.18 -10.08 22.53
CA ASP A 190 -15.53 -10.43 22.99
C ASP A 190 -15.67 -10.49 24.52
N GLU A 191 -14.57 -10.67 25.27
CA GLU A 191 -14.62 -10.73 26.74
C GLU A 191 -14.94 -9.37 27.40
N LYS A 192 -14.62 -8.24 26.76
CA LYS A 192 -14.98 -6.91 27.29
C LYS A 192 -16.46 -6.59 27.08
N THR A 193 -17.02 -6.95 25.92
CA THR A 193 -18.41 -6.66 25.58
C THR A 193 -19.38 -7.48 26.44
N GLN A 194 -19.05 -8.73 26.76
CA GLN A 194 -19.91 -9.59 27.58
C GLN A 194 -19.84 -9.30 29.10
N LYS A 195 -18.78 -8.63 29.59
CA LYS A 195 -18.71 -8.21 30.99
C LYS A 195 -19.55 -6.95 31.26
N GLU A 196 -19.62 -6.02 30.32
CA GLU A 196 -20.39 -4.79 30.49
C GLU A 196 -21.91 -5.00 30.34
N GLU A 197 -22.35 -6.04 29.64
CA GLU A 197 -23.79 -6.40 29.54
C GLU A 197 -24.30 -7.26 30.71
N LYS A 198 -23.42 -7.88 31.50
CA LYS A 198 -23.82 -8.65 32.70
C LYS A 198 -23.84 -7.83 33.99
N GLU A 199 -23.35 -6.59 33.96
CA GLU A 199 -23.32 -5.68 35.12
C GLU A 199 -24.27 -4.47 34.98
N LYS A 200 -25.20 -4.48 34.00
CA LYS A 200 -26.33 -3.55 33.89
C LYS A 200 -27.65 -4.26 34.12
#